data_AF-A0A376THN4-F1
#
_entry.id   AF-A0A376THN4-F1
#
_cell.length_a   1.000
_cell.length_b   1.000
_cell.length_c   1.000
_cell.angle_alpha   90.00
_cell.angle_beta   90.00
_cell.angle_gamma   90.00
#
_symmetry.space_group_name_H-M   'P 1'
#
loop_
_entity.id
_entity.type
_entity.pdbx_description
1 polymer ?
#
loop_
_entity_poly.entity_id
_entity_poly.type
_entity_poly.pdbx_seq_one_letter_code
_entity_poly.pdbx_strand_id
1 'polypeptide(L)'
;MSELNEKLATAWEGFTKGDWQNEVNVRDFIQKNYTPYEGDESFLAGATEATTTLWDKVMEGVKLENRTHAPVDFDTAVASTITSHDAGYINKQLEKIVGLQTEAPLKRALIPFGGIKMIEGSCKAYNRELDPMIKKIFTEYRKTHNQGVFDVYHSGHPALP
;
A
#
# COMPACT_ATOMS: atom_id res chain seq x y z
N MET A 1 -3.24 -25.44 28.34
CA MET A 1 -4.06 -24.40 27.70
C MET A 1 -3.49 -23.07 28.16
N SER A 2 -2.95 -22.25 27.26
CA SER A 2 -2.53 -20.90 27.64
C SER A 2 -3.78 -20.11 28.02
N GLU A 3 -3.79 -19.47 29.19
CA GLU A 3 -4.89 -18.57 29.52
C GLU A 3 -4.94 -17.44 28.50
N LEU A 4 -6.11 -17.26 27.89
CA LEU A 4 -6.35 -16.14 26.99
C LEU A 4 -6.32 -14.87 27.83
N ASN A 5 -5.48 -13.91 27.43
CA ASN A 5 -5.55 -12.59 28.04
C ASN A 5 -6.91 -11.93 27.71
N GLU A 6 -7.28 -10.95 28.52
CA GLU A 6 -8.59 -10.26 28.44
C GLU A 6 -8.92 -9.69 27.05
N LYS A 7 -7.90 -9.23 26.31
CA LYS A 7 -8.09 -8.71 24.94
C LYS A 7 -8.54 -9.81 23.99
N LEU A 8 -7.93 -10.99 24.07
CA LEU A 8 -8.31 -12.13 23.23
C LEU A 8 -9.69 -12.65 23.63
N ALA A 9 -9.96 -12.78 24.93
CA ALA A 9 -11.27 -13.22 25.41
C ALA A 9 -12.41 -12.32 24.90
N THR A 10 -12.24 -10.99 25.00
CA THR A 10 -13.25 -10.04 24.55
C THR A 10 -13.41 -10.02 23.03
N ALA A 11 -12.31 -10.04 22.28
CA ALA A 11 -12.35 -9.98 20.82
C ALA A 11 -12.84 -11.28 20.16
N TRP A 12 -12.75 -12.41 20.87
CA TRP A 12 -13.08 -13.74 20.34
C TRP A 12 -14.41 -14.30 20.83
N GLU A 13 -15.18 -13.50 21.56
CA GLU A 13 -16.49 -13.88 22.06
C GLU A 13 -17.41 -14.37 20.92
N GLY A 14 -18.05 -15.51 21.13
CA GLY A 14 -18.95 -16.13 20.15
C GLY A 14 -18.28 -16.94 19.03
N PHE A 15 -16.95 -16.88 18.86
CA PHE A 15 -16.27 -17.74 17.88
C PHE A 15 -16.08 -19.19 18.38
N THR A 16 -16.27 -20.15 17.48
CA THR A 16 -15.96 -21.56 17.66
C THR A 16 -14.47 -21.75 17.91
N LYS A 17 -14.15 -22.39 19.04
CA LYS A 17 -12.77 -22.69 19.45
C LYS A 17 -12.06 -23.65 18.48
N GLY A 18 -10.75 -23.49 18.36
CA GLY A 18 -9.89 -24.29 17.48
C GLY A 18 -8.41 -24.08 17.74
N ASP A 19 -7.58 -24.70 16.89
CA ASP A 19 -6.12 -24.58 16.95
C ASP A 19 -5.67 -23.13 16.77
N TRP A 20 -6.46 -22.33 16.03
CA TRP A 20 -6.26 -20.89 15.82
C TRP A 20 -6.15 -20.06 17.11
N GLN A 21 -6.63 -20.57 18.25
CA GLN A 21 -6.50 -19.89 19.55
C GLN A 21 -5.12 -20.06 20.18
N ASN A 22 -4.37 -21.09 19.78
CA ASN A 22 -3.08 -21.46 20.37
C ASN A 22 -1.91 -21.28 19.41
N GLU A 23 -2.17 -21.21 18.10
CA GLU A 23 -1.20 -20.94 17.05
C GLU A 23 -1.76 -19.99 15.99
N VAL A 24 -0.89 -19.34 15.23
CA VAL A 24 -1.31 -18.48 14.11
C VAL A 24 -1.82 -19.36 12.97
N ASN A 25 -3.13 -19.61 12.97
CA ASN A 25 -3.80 -20.48 12.01
C ASN A 25 -5.13 -19.87 11.52
N VAL A 26 -5.00 -18.91 10.60
CA VAL A 26 -6.17 -18.21 10.02
C VAL A 26 -7.09 -19.16 9.25
N ARG A 27 -6.55 -20.25 8.69
CA ARG A 27 -7.34 -21.26 7.99
C ARG A 27 -8.33 -21.95 8.94
N ASP A 28 -7.85 -22.42 10.10
CA ASP A 28 -8.69 -23.09 11.10
C ASP A 28 -9.76 -22.12 11.65
N PHE A 29 -9.39 -20.87 11.90
CA PHE A 29 -10.35 -19.83 12.30
C PHE A 29 -11.48 -19.67 11.28
N ILE A 30 -11.15 -19.48 10.00
CA ILE A 30 -12.15 -19.29 8.94
C ILE A 30 -13.04 -20.53 8.85
N GLN A 31 -12.45 -21.73 8.72
CA GLN A 31 -13.20 -22.99 8.54
C GLN A 31 -14.21 -23.25 9.67
N LYS A 32 -13.90 -22.84 10.90
CA LYS A 32 -14.76 -23.05 12.06
C LYS A 32 -15.84 -21.98 12.27
N ASN A 33 -15.73 -20.82 11.63
CA ASN A 33 -16.52 -19.64 11.98
C ASN A 33 -17.26 -18.96 10.82
N TYR A 34 -16.88 -19.21 9.57
CA TYR A 34 -17.62 -18.65 8.44
C TYR A 34 -18.99 -19.30 8.29
N THR A 35 -19.97 -18.53 7.81
CA THR A 35 -21.28 -19.05 7.42
C THR A 35 -21.33 -19.13 5.89
N PRO A 36 -21.38 -20.34 5.29
CA PRO A 36 -21.64 -20.48 3.86
C PRO A 36 -22.93 -19.76 3.48
N TYR A 37 -22.91 -19.05 2.36
CA TYR A 37 -24.06 -18.34 1.84
C TYR A 37 -24.39 -18.84 0.43
N GLU A 38 -25.57 -19.46 0.27
CA GLU A 38 -26.06 -20.04 -0.99
C GLU A 38 -27.31 -19.30 -1.51
N GLY A 39 -27.60 -18.12 -0.96
CA GLY A 39 -28.71 -17.25 -1.41
C GLY A 39 -28.33 -16.35 -2.60
N ASP A 40 -29.09 -15.27 -2.78
CA ASP A 40 -28.94 -14.32 -3.89
C ASP A 40 -28.58 -12.90 -3.42
N GLU A 41 -28.47 -11.95 -4.36
CA GLU A 41 -28.08 -10.57 -4.08
C GLU A 41 -29.18 -9.68 -3.47
N SER A 42 -30.38 -10.21 -3.21
CA SER A 42 -31.54 -9.40 -2.79
C SER A 42 -31.34 -8.68 -1.44
N PHE A 43 -30.41 -9.16 -0.59
CA PHE A 43 -30.07 -8.53 0.68
C PHE A 43 -29.07 -7.38 0.56
N LEU A 44 -28.48 -7.14 -0.62
CA LEU A 44 -27.45 -6.12 -0.80
C LEU A 44 -28.00 -4.71 -0.54
N ALA A 45 -27.28 -3.95 0.28
CA ALA A 45 -27.55 -2.54 0.50
C ALA A 45 -26.84 -1.67 -0.54
N GLY A 46 -27.48 -0.54 -0.89
CA GLY A 46 -26.88 0.48 -1.75
C GLY A 46 -25.80 1.31 -1.05
N ALA A 47 -25.15 2.19 -1.83
CA ALA A 47 -24.14 3.11 -1.31
C ALA A 47 -24.75 4.15 -0.34
N THR A 48 -23.98 4.52 0.67
CA THR A 48 -24.33 5.65 1.55
C THR A 48 -23.95 6.98 0.91
N GLU A 49 -24.55 8.09 1.36
CA GLU A 49 -24.17 9.44 0.91
C GLU A 49 -22.69 9.75 1.19
N ALA A 50 -22.18 9.32 2.35
CA ALA A 50 -20.76 9.45 2.69
C ALA A 50 -19.87 8.70 1.67
N THR A 51 -20.26 7.49 1.27
CA THR A 51 -19.56 6.69 0.25
C THR A 51 -19.53 7.43 -1.09
N THR A 52 -20.68 7.89 -1.59
CA THR A 52 -20.76 8.59 -2.88
C THR A 52 -19.95 9.89 -2.85
N THR A 53 -20.04 10.66 -1.76
CA THR A 53 -19.29 11.91 -1.58
C THR A 53 -17.77 11.67 -1.60
N LEU A 54 -17.30 10.64 -0.87
CA LEU A 54 -15.88 10.28 -0.85
C LEU A 54 -15.41 9.82 -2.23
N TRP A 55 -16.21 8.98 -2.90
CA TRP A 55 -15.88 8.43 -4.21
C TRP A 55 -15.79 9.53 -5.28
N ASP A 56 -16.80 10.40 -5.37
CA ASP A 56 -16.82 11.50 -6.33
C ASP A 56 -15.62 12.42 -6.17
N LYS A 57 -15.21 12.70 -4.92
CA LYS A 57 -14.02 13.50 -4.63
C LYS A 57 -12.73 12.84 -5.12
N VAL A 58 -12.58 11.53 -4.95
CA VAL A 58 -11.41 10.78 -5.46
C VAL A 58 -11.42 10.73 -6.98
N MET A 59 -12.60 10.57 -7.59
CA MET A 59 -12.76 10.49 -9.03
C MET A 59 -12.29 11.75 -9.77
N GLU A 60 -12.32 12.93 -9.15
CA GLU A 60 -11.71 14.13 -9.73
C GLU A 60 -10.20 13.97 -9.95
N GLY A 61 -9.50 13.34 -9.01
CA GLY A 61 -8.08 13.03 -9.16
C GLY A 61 -7.82 11.93 -10.19
N VAL A 62 -8.68 10.92 -10.28
CA VAL A 62 -8.60 9.87 -11.33
C VAL A 62 -8.78 10.49 -12.72
N LYS A 63 -9.75 11.38 -12.89
CA LYS A 63 -9.93 12.14 -14.15
C LYS A 63 -8.69 12.95 -14.50
N LEU A 64 -8.03 13.53 -13.50
CA LEU A 64 -6.78 14.26 -13.68
C LEU A 64 -5.68 13.32 -14.19
N GLU A 65 -5.42 12.19 -13.53
CA GLU A 65 -4.40 11.22 -13.95
C GLU A 65 -4.65 10.71 -15.37
N ASN A 66 -5.90 10.38 -15.69
CA ASN A 66 -6.26 9.89 -17.02
C ASN A 66 -6.02 10.93 -18.11
N ARG A 67 -6.30 12.21 -17.84
CA ARG A 67 -6.12 13.29 -18.81
C ARG A 67 -4.65 13.65 -18.99
N THR A 68 -3.89 13.74 -17.89
CA THR A 68 -2.48 14.16 -17.93
C THR A 68 -1.54 13.02 -18.28
N HIS A 69 -1.98 11.77 -18.14
CA HIS A 69 -1.13 10.58 -18.18
C HIS A 69 0.05 10.68 -17.20
N ALA A 70 -0.16 11.37 -16.08
CA ALA A 70 0.84 11.62 -15.04
C ALA A 70 0.20 11.49 -13.64
N PRO A 71 0.99 11.20 -12.59
CA PRO A 71 0.48 11.20 -11.22
C PRO A 71 -0.18 12.54 -10.85
N VAL A 72 -1.19 12.51 -9.97
CA VAL A 72 -1.75 13.75 -9.37
C VAL A 72 -0.64 14.54 -8.66
N ASP A 73 0.12 13.84 -7.82
CA ASP A 73 1.31 14.34 -7.14
C ASP A 73 2.21 13.16 -6.75
N PHE A 74 3.47 13.45 -6.39
CA PHE A 74 4.36 12.48 -5.79
C PHE A 74 5.46 13.15 -4.94
N ASP A 75 5.96 12.41 -3.96
CA ASP A 75 7.08 12.85 -3.12
C ASP A 75 8.36 13.05 -3.93
N THR A 76 9.14 14.06 -3.54
CA THR A 76 10.47 14.31 -4.11
C THR A 76 11.60 14.24 -3.08
N ALA A 77 11.27 14.24 -1.78
CA ALA A 77 12.23 14.35 -0.68
C ALA A 77 12.03 13.35 0.47
N VAL A 78 11.00 12.51 0.42
CA VAL A 78 10.67 11.57 1.50
C VAL A 78 10.88 10.13 1.03
N ALA A 79 11.75 9.38 1.71
CA ALA A 79 11.89 7.95 1.50
C ALA A 79 10.80 7.20 2.29
N SER A 80 9.87 6.56 1.58
CA SER A 80 8.73 5.89 2.20
C SER A 80 9.14 4.67 3.04
N THR A 81 8.59 4.60 4.24
CA THR A 81 8.67 3.49 5.20
C THR A 81 7.30 3.30 5.85
N ILE A 82 7.15 2.33 6.76
CA ILE A 82 5.88 2.09 7.48
C ILE A 82 5.40 3.33 8.25
N THR A 83 6.31 4.19 8.72
CA THR A 83 5.99 5.32 9.62
C THR A 83 6.52 6.66 9.13
N SER A 84 6.85 6.80 7.83
CA SER A 84 7.45 8.04 7.29
C SER A 84 6.45 9.16 7.07
N HIS A 85 5.18 8.81 6.84
CA HIS A 85 4.13 9.75 6.47
C HIS A 85 3.14 9.90 7.62
N ASP A 86 2.62 11.12 7.77
CA ASP A 86 1.52 11.40 8.67
C ASP A 86 0.20 10.82 8.13
N ALA A 87 -0.83 10.82 8.98
CA ALA A 87 -2.16 10.36 8.59
C ALA A 87 -2.78 11.25 7.48
N GLY A 88 -3.07 10.64 6.34
CA GLY A 88 -3.84 11.25 5.24
C GLY A 88 -5.32 10.88 5.27
N TYR A 89 -6.16 11.75 4.70
CA TYR A 89 -7.61 11.59 4.63
C TYR A 89 -8.17 12.13 3.30
N ILE A 90 -9.25 11.53 2.81
CA ILE A 90 -10.08 12.14 1.75
C ILE A 90 -11.03 13.16 2.39
N ASN A 91 -11.71 12.72 3.46
CA ASN A 91 -12.53 13.55 4.34
C ASN A 91 -12.70 12.81 5.68
N LYS A 92 -11.92 13.26 6.67
CA LYS A 92 -11.80 12.60 7.99
C LYS A 92 -13.12 12.40 8.72
N GLN A 93 -14.12 13.25 8.47
CA GLN A 93 -15.42 13.17 9.14
C GLN A 93 -16.34 12.11 8.52
N LEU A 94 -16.12 11.75 7.25
CA LEU A 94 -16.99 10.82 6.51
C LEU A 94 -16.45 9.38 6.49
N GLU A 95 -15.13 9.21 6.61
CA GLU A 95 -14.46 7.91 6.50
C GLU A 95 -14.78 6.99 7.68
N LYS A 96 -15.23 5.76 7.37
CA LYS A 96 -15.40 4.68 8.37
C LYS A 96 -14.17 3.79 8.48
N ILE A 97 -13.48 3.60 7.37
CA ILE A 97 -12.19 2.91 7.26
C ILE A 97 -11.20 3.94 6.74
N VAL A 98 -10.04 4.03 7.40
CA VAL A 98 -9.04 5.07 7.17
C VAL A 98 -7.70 4.46 6.81
N GLY A 99 -6.84 5.25 6.18
CA GLY A 99 -5.47 4.88 5.84
C GLY A 99 -5.17 5.19 4.38
N LEU A 100 -4.15 6.03 4.16
CA LEU A 100 -3.59 6.35 2.85
C LEU A 100 -2.09 6.04 2.84
N GLN A 101 -1.52 5.86 1.65
CA GLN A 101 -0.09 5.57 1.48
C GLN A 101 0.80 6.78 1.80
N THR A 102 0.29 7.98 1.60
CA THR A 102 0.91 9.27 1.92
C THR A 102 -0.10 10.14 2.65
N GLU A 103 0.25 11.39 2.95
CA GLU A 103 -0.62 12.32 3.65
C GLU A 103 -1.79 12.85 2.78
N ALA A 104 -1.82 12.54 1.48
CA ALA A 104 -2.82 13.06 0.55
C ALA A 104 -3.37 11.97 -0.40
N PRO A 105 -4.66 12.04 -0.79
CA PRO A 105 -5.23 11.13 -1.79
C PRO A 105 -4.48 11.19 -3.12
N LEU A 106 -4.15 10.03 -3.67
CA LEU A 106 -3.49 9.85 -4.97
C LEU A 106 -2.08 10.46 -5.10
N LYS A 107 -1.50 10.97 -4.00
CA LYS A 107 -0.09 11.36 -3.97
C LYS A 107 0.79 10.12 -3.82
N ARG A 108 1.68 9.88 -4.78
CA ARG A 108 2.56 8.69 -4.81
C ARG A 108 3.83 8.91 -3.98
N ALA A 109 4.31 7.88 -3.30
CA ALA A 109 5.52 7.96 -2.49
C ALA A 109 6.79 7.57 -3.29
N LEU A 110 7.97 7.89 -2.75
CA LEU A 110 9.23 7.31 -3.22
C LEU A 110 9.54 6.02 -2.44
N ILE A 111 9.72 4.89 -3.14
CA ILE A 111 10.15 3.61 -2.55
C ILE A 111 11.57 3.28 -3.05
N PRO A 112 12.60 3.92 -2.49
CA PRO A 112 13.94 3.96 -3.07
C PRO A 112 14.74 2.66 -2.95
N PHE A 113 14.36 1.75 -2.05
CA PHE A 113 15.06 0.47 -1.85
C PHE A 113 15.12 -0.39 -3.12
N GLY A 114 14.16 -0.23 -4.03
CA GLY A 114 14.12 -0.92 -5.31
C GLY A 114 15.16 -0.42 -6.33
N GLY A 115 15.44 0.89 -6.37
CA GLY A 115 16.35 1.48 -7.36
C GLY A 115 16.21 2.99 -7.53
N ILE A 116 17.29 3.74 -7.31
CA ILE A 116 17.28 5.21 -7.36
C ILE A 116 17.14 5.75 -8.80
N LYS A 117 17.71 5.05 -9.80
CA LYS A 117 17.63 5.44 -11.21
C LYS A 117 16.20 5.51 -11.75
N MET A 118 15.32 4.63 -11.27
CA MET A 118 13.90 4.64 -11.66
C MET A 118 13.17 5.86 -11.12
N ILE A 119 13.53 6.30 -9.91
CA ILE A 119 12.99 7.52 -9.31
C ILE A 119 13.49 8.75 -10.08
N GLU A 120 14.78 8.81 -10.42
CA GLU A 120 15.34 9.88 -11.23
C GLU A 120 14.64 9.99 -12.60
N GLY A 121 14.44 8.85 -13.28
CA GLY A 121 13.71 8.80 -14.54
C GLY A 121 12.27 9.29 -14.42
N SER A 122 11.58 8.92 -13.34
CA SER A 122 10.20 9.36 -13.06
C SER A 122 10.12 10.86 -12.78
N CYS A 123 11.02 11.40 -11.95
CA CYS A 123 11.11 12.83 -11.68
C CYS A 123 11.31 13.62 -12.97
N LYS A 124 12.23 13.17 -13.84
CA LYS A 124 12.45 13.78 -15.16
C LYS A 124 11.21 13.69 -16.06
N ALA A 125 10.58 12.52 -16.15
CA ALA A 125 9.42 12.29 -17.02
C ALA A 125 8.21 13.17 -16.64
N TYR A 126 8.02 13.41 -15.34
CA TYR A 126 6.90 14.20 -14.81
C TYR A 126 7.32 15.61 -14.37
N ASN A 127 8.47 16.09 -14.86
CA ASN A 127 8.97 17.46 -14.67
C ASN A 127 9.04 17.90 -13.19
N ARG A 128 9.62 17.06 -12.33
CA ARG A 128 9.90 17.31 -10.92
C ARG A 128 11.38 17.05 -10.64
N GLU A 129 11.90 17.67 -9.59
CA GLU A 129 13.29 17.51 -9.17
C GLU A 129 13.38 16.58 -7.96
N LEU A 130 14.24 15.56 -8.05
CA LEU A 130 14.53 14.65 -6.94
C LEU A 130 15.45 15.37 -5.94
N ASP A 131 15.12 15.29 -4.66
CA ASP A 131 15.98 15.82 -3.61
C ASP A 131 17.39 15.20 -3.67
N PRO A 132 18.46 16.01 -3.77
CA PRO A 132 19.82 15.53 -3.86
C PRO A 132 20.24 14.62 -2.71
N MET A 133 19.68 14.82 -1.51
CA MET A 133 19.95 14.01 -0.33
C MET A 133 19.37 12.59 -0.49
N ILE A 134 18.17 12.45 -1.05
CA ILE A 134 17.61 11.12 -1.36
C ILE A 134 18.51 10.39 -2.36
N LYS A 135 18.92 11.08 -3.43
CA LYS A 135 19.85 10.50 -4.40
C LYS A 135 21.17 10.06 -3.75
N LYS A 136 21.75 10.92 -2.91
CA LYS A 136 22.99 10.63 -2.18
C LYS A 136 22.85 9.41 -1.28
N ILE A 137 21.80 9.35 -0.45
CA ILE A 137 21.57 8.22 0.47
C ILE A 137 21.50 6.90 -0.30
N PHE A 138 20.71 6.83 -1.37
CA PHE A 138 20.47 5.58 -2.09
C PHE A 138 21.48 5.29 -3.23
N THR A 139 22.56 6.07 -3.28
CA THR A 139 23.72 5.82 -4.15
C THR A 139 24.96 5.48 -3.32
N GLU A 140 25.21 6.23 -2.25
CA GLU A 140 26.44 6.14 -1.46
C GLU A 140 26.29 5.33 -0.17
N TYR A 141 25.15 5.43 0.52
CA TYR A 141 24.99 4.85 1.87
C TYR A 141 24.19 3.55 1.87
N ARG A 142 23.10 3.50 1.11
CA ARG A 142 22.20 2.35 1.00
C ARG A 142 22.10 1.91 -0.44
N LYS A 143 22.90 0.91 -0.81
CA LYS A 143 22.83 0.26 -2.13
C LYS A 143 21.40 -0.24 -2.41
N THR A 144 20.88 -0.05 -3.61
CA THR A 144 19.51 -0.47 -3.97
C THR A 144 19.48 -1.88 -4.55
N HIS A 145 18.28 -2.50 -4.61
CA HIS A 145 18.09 -3.78 -5.28
C HIS A 145 18.58 -3.73 -6.74
N ASN A 146 18.15 -2.72 -7.51
CA ASN A 146 18.54 -2.52 -8.90
C ASN A 146 20.07 -2.51 -9.05
N GLN A 147 20.79 -1.70 -8.26
CA GLN A 147 22.26 -1.67 -8.36
C GLN A 147 22.88 -3.02 -7.96
N GLY A 148 22.35 -3.71 -6.96
CA GLY A 148 22.79 -5.05 -6.59
C GLY A 148 22.64 -6.09 -7.72
N VAL A 149 21.53 -6.06 -8.46
CA VAL A 149 21.28 -6.93 -9.61
C VAL A 149 22.25 -6.63 -10.74
N PHE A 150 22.39 -5.35 -11.13
CA PHE A 150 23.22 -4.97 -12.27
C PHE A 150 24.72 -5.16 -12.03
N ASP A 151 25.17 -5.13 -10.77
CA ASP A 151 26.58 -5.41 -10.44
C ASP A 151 26.99 -6.87 -10.65
N VAL A 152 26.02 -7.80 -10.67
CA VAL A 152 26.27 -9.25 -10.85
C VAL A 152 25.80 -9.77 -12.21
N TYR A 153 25.14 -8.94 -13.02
CA TYR A 153 24.79 -9.30 -14.38
C TYR A 153 26.04 -9.40 -15.24
N HIS A 154 26.22 -10.56 -15.87
CA HIS A 154 27.24 -10.73 -16.91
C HIS A 154 26.68 -10.21 -18.24
N SER A 155 27.54 -9.58 -19.05
CA SER A 155 27.28 -9.45 -20.48
C SER A 155 27.15 -10.87 -21.04
N GLY A 156 25.97 -11.27 -21.52
CA GLY A 156 25.80 -12.56 -22.18
C GLY A 156 26.94 -12.83 -23.19
N HIS A 157 27.39 -14.08 -23.21
CA HIS A 157 28.42 -14.65 -24.09
C HIS A 157 28.43 -14.00 -25.50
N PRO A 158 29.61 -13.76 -26.11
CA PRO A 158 29.66 -13.44 -27.53
C PRO A 158 29.00 -14.61 -28.28
N ALA A 159 28.09 -14.30 -29.20
CA ALA A 159 27.61 -15.29 -30.14
C ALA A 159 28.82 -16.03 -30.74
N LEU A 160 28.79 -17.37 -30.67
CA LEU A 160 29.71 -18.24 -31.39
C LEU A 160 29.74 -17.84 -32.88
N PRO A 161 30.89 -18.05 -33.54
CA PRO A 161 31.32 -17.33 -34.76
C PRO A 161 30.35 -17.35 -35.93
#